data_AF-A0AAD9JFB7-F1
#
_entry.id   AF-A0AAD9JFB7-F1
#
_cell.length_a   1.000
_cell.length_b   1.000
_cell.length_c   1.000
_cell.angle_alpha   90.00
_cell.angle_beta   90.00
_cell.angle_gamma   90.00
#
_symmetry.space_group_name_H-M   'P 1'
#
loop_
_entity.id
_entity.type
_entity.pdbx_description
1 polymer ?
#
loop_
_entity_poly.entity_id
_entity_poly.type
_entity_poly.pdbx_seq_one_letter_code
_entity_poly.pdbx_strand_id
1 'polypeptide(L)'
;MWVAMRALGFDVKKDQVLKILKDYDRESTGKITFDDFNEVLTDMMLDRDPKDEVLKAFRLFDDDDSGKISLRNLRRVARELGENMTDDELRAMIDEFDKDRDGEINEEEFVAIMVGDT
;
A
#
# COMPACT_ATOMS: atom_id res chain seq x y z
N MET A 1 -1.62 15.37 -16.16
CA MET A 1 -1.41 15.21 -14.71
C MET A 1 -2.37 14.20 -14.07
N TRP A 2 -3.67 14.47 -13.93
CA TRP A 2 -4.60 13.56 -13.23
C TRP A 2 -4.56 12.10 -13.72
N VAL A 3 -4.65 11.90 -15.04
CA VAL A 3 -4.57 10.56 -15.65
C VAL A 3 -3.20 9.91 -15.42
N ALA A 4 -2.12 10.69 -15.47
CA ALA A 4 -0.76 10.20 -15.26
C ALA A 4 -0.53 9.74 -13.82
N MET A 5 -1.01 10.51 -12.82
CA MET A 5 -0.93 10.13 -11.41
C MET A 5 -1.69 8.83 -11.14
N ARG A 6 -2.89 8.67 -11.70
CA ARG A 6 -3.65 7.42 -11.57
C ARG A 6 -2.95 6.23 -12.25
N ALA A 7 -2.34 6.47 -13.42
CA ALA A 7 -1.57 5.43 -14.13
C ALA A 7 -0.31 5.01 -13.36
N LEU A 8 0.27 5.89 -12.55
CA LEU A 8 1.39 5.62 -11.65
C LEU A 8 0.95 5.01 -10.29
N GLY A 9 -0.34 4.65 -10.14
CA GLY A 9 -0.86 4.01 -8.93
C GLY A 9 -1.18 4.98 -7.79
N PHE A 10 -1.24 6.29 -8.04
CA PHE A 10 -1.72 7.26 -7.05
C PHE A 10 -3.23 7.39 -7.12
N ASP A 11 -3.92 7.19 -6.00
CA ASP A 11 -5.35 7.43 -5.87
C ASP A 11 -5.63 8.91 -5.55
N VAL A 12 -5.47 9.77 -6.55
CA VAL A 12 -5.67 11.23 -6.44
C VAL A 12 -7.07 11.66 -6.85
N LYS A 13 -7.73 12.43 -5.99
CA LYS A 13 -9.01 13.08 -6.29
C LYS A 13 -8.80 14.31 -7.18
N LYS A 14 -9.81 14.63 -7.99
CA LYS A 14 -9.78 15.78 -8.90
C LYS A 14 -9.49 17.10 -8.17
N ASP A 15 -10.05 17.27 -6.97
CA ASP A 15 -9.85 18.48 -6.16
C ASP A 15 -8.40 18.62 -5.67
N GLN A 16 -7.75 17.50 -5.36
CA GLN A 16 -6.34 17.47 -4.96
C GLN A 16 -5.44 17.85 -6.14
N VAL A 17 -5.74 17.36 -7.35
CA VAL A 17 -5.02 17.75 -8.57
C VAL A 17 -5.20 19.24 -8.87
N LEU A 18 -6.39 19.81 -8.64
CA LEU A 18 -6.62 21.24 -8.82
C LEU A 18 -5.84 22.09 -7.82
N LYS A 19 -5.69 21.62 -6.57
CA LYS A 19 -4.87 22.26 -5.56
C LYS A 19 -3.39 22.25 -5.96
N ILE A 20 -2.87 21.09 -6.35
CA ILE A 20 -1.50 20.93 -6.86
C ILE A 20 -1.26 21.86 -8.05
N LEU A 21 -2.20 21.91 -8.99
CA LEU A 21 -2.08 22.80 -10.15
C LEU A 21 -2.03 24.26 -9.70
N LYS A 22 -2.87 24.68 -8.74
CA LYS A 22 -2.83 26.05 -8.21
C LYS A 22 -1.53 26.38 -7.47
N ASP A 23 -0.97 25.43 -6.76
CA ASP A 23 0.22 25.63 -5.93
C ASP A 23 1.52 25.69 -6.77
N TYR A 24 1.56 24.99 -7.92
CA TYR A 24 2.75 24.89 -8.78
C TYR A 24 2.63 25.64 -10.13
N ASP A 25 1.43 25.87 -10.66
CA ASP A 25 1.20 26.68 -11.87
C ASP A 25 1.21 28.18 -11.53
N ARG A 26 2.40 28.71 -11.23
CA ARG A 26 2.63 30.11 -10.87
C ARG A 26 2.14 31.09 -11.95
N GLU A 27 2.06 30.63 -13.20
CA GLU A 27 1.68 31.44 -14.36
C GLU A 27 0.19 31.29 -14.73
N SER A 28 -0.60 30.49 -13.99
CA SER A 28 -2.02 30.22 -14.28
C SER A 28 -2.30 29.76 -15.72
N THR A 29 -1.35 29.01 -16.28
CA THR A 29 -1.42 28.51 -17.67
C THR A 29 -2.37 27.32 -17.83
N GLY A 30 -2.85 26.76 -16.72
CA GLY A 30 -3.57 25.49 -16.66
C GLY A 30 -2.66 24.28 -16.86
N LYS A 31 -1.35 24.47 -16.83
CA LYS A 31 -0.32 23.44 -17.10
C LYS A 31 0.82 23.61 -16.11
N ILE A 32 1.48 22.50 -15.79
CA ILE A 32 2.73 22.52 -15.03
C ILE A 32 3.83 21.92 -15.90
N THR A 33 5.08 22.29 -15.64
CA THR A 33 6.23 21.73 -16.36
C THR A 33 6.53 20.31 -15.87
N PHE A 34 7.45 19.63 -16.57
CA PHE A 34 7.90 18.31 -16.12
C PHE A 34 8.70 18.39 -14.81
N ASP A 35 9.45 19.47 -14.60
CA ASP A 35 10.21 19.68 -13.37
C ASP A 35 9.26 19.90 -12.19
N ASP A 36 8.24 20.73 -12.35
CA ASP A 36 7.17 20.89 -11.34
C ASP A 36 6.47 19.55 -11.06
N PHE A 37 6.25 18.72 -12.09
CA PHE A 37 5.63 17.41 -11.92
C PHE A 37 6.50 16.46 -11.11
N ASN A 38 7.83 16.49 -11.28
CA ASN A 38 8.75 15.70 -10.46
C ASN A 38 8.77 16.18 -9.01
N GLU A 39 8.72 17.49 -8.76
CA GLU A 39 8.63 18.04 -7.40
C GLU A 39 7.32 17.60 -6.73
N VAL A 40 6.20 17.74 -7.41
CA VAL A 40 4.89 17.29 -6.93
C VAL A 40 4.90 15.79 -6.62
N LEU A 41 5.44 14.95 -7.50
CA LEU A 41 5.53 13.51 -7.25
C LEU A 41 6.42 13.20 -6.05
N THR A 42 7.52 13.93 -5.88
CA THR A 42 8.43 13.77 -4.74
C THR A 42 7.72 14.11 -3.43
N ASP A 43 7.05 15.25 -3.36
CA ASP A 43 6.29 15.67 -2.17
C ASP A 43 5.14 14.70 -1.88
N MET A 44 4.43 14.26 -2.92
CA MET A 44 3.36 13.26 -2.78
C MET A 44 3.85 11.89 -2.32
N MET A 45 5.09 11.50 -2.66
CA MET A 45 5.70 10.27 -2.15
C MET A 45 6.13 10.43 -0.69
N LEU A 46 6.61 11.61 -0.29
CA LEU A 46 6.98 11.92 1.09
C LEU A 46 5.76 12.07 2.01
N ASP A 47 4.63 12.54 1.49
CA ASP A 47 3.35 12.64 2.21
C ASP A 47 2.62 11.30 2.34
N ARG A 48 3.06 10.22 1.66
CA ARG A 48 2.49 8.89 1.91
C ARG A 48 2.90 8.44 3.30
N ASP A 49 1.92 8.29 4.20
CA ASP A 49 2.17 7.59 5.45
C ASP A 49 2.49 6.12 5.11
N PRO A 50 3.68 5.61 5.44
CA PRO A 50 4.01 4.20 5.22
C PRO A 50 2.96 3.28 5.86
N LYS A 51 2.34 3.70 6.97
CA LYS A 51 1.27 2.95 7.61
C LYS A 51 0.04 2.83 6.72
N ASP A 52 -0.36 3.89 6.01
CA ASP A 52 -1.52 3.84 5.12
C ASP A 52 -1.31 2.86 3.96
N GLU A 53 -0.10 2.78 3.41
CA GLU A 53 0.22 1.83 2.35
C GLU A 53 0.25 0.38 2.88
N VAL A 54 0.78 0.17 4.08
CA VAL A 54 0.75 -1.13 4.76
C VAL A 54 -0.68 -1.57 5.08
N LEU A 55 -1.54 -0.65 5.52
CA LEU A 55 -2.96 -0.94 5.78
C LEU A 55 -3.71 -1.30 4.50
N LYS A 56 -3.41 -0.63 3.38
CA LYS A 56 -3.97 -1.01 2.07
C LYS A 56 -3.52 -2.40 1.68
N ALA A 57 -2.24 -2.74 1.88
CA ALA A 57 -1.74 -4.07 1.65
C ALA A 57 -2.45 -5.09 2.54
N PHE A 58 -2.59 -4.82 3.85
CA PHE A 58 -3.30 -5.69 4.79
C PHE A 58 -4.71 -6.06 4.30
N ARG A 59 -5.48 -5.07 3.84
CA ARG A 59 -6.82 -5.28 3.27
C ARG A 59 -6.85 -6.07 1.97
N LEU A 60 -5.75 -6.12 1.22
CA LEU A 60 -5.65 -7.00 0.04
C LEU A 60 -5.46 -8.45 0.46
N PHE A 61 -4.87 -8.70 1.63
CA PHE A 61 -4.72 -10.04 2.19
C PHE A 61 -6.02 -10.48 2.87
N ASP A 62 -6.55 -9.71 3.83
CA ASP A 62 -7.78 -10.00 4.61
C ASP A 62 -9.06 -9.80 3.77
N ASP A 63 -9.35 -10.73 2.85
CA ASP A 63 -10.51 -10.65 1.95
C ASP A 63 -11.87 -10.89 2.62
N ASP A 64 -11.89 -11.36 3.85
CA ASP A 64 -13.10 -11.56 4.65
C ASP A 64 -13.34 -10.47 5.71
N ASP A 65 -12.55 -9.39 5.69
CA ASP A 65 -12.65 -8.27 6.64
C ASP A 65 -12.67 -8.73 8.11
N SER A 66 -11.91 -9.78 8.42
CA SER A 66 -11.83 -10.37 9.76
C SER A 66 -11.01 -9.51 10.73
N GLY A 67 -10.20 -8.59 10.19
CA GLY A 67 -9.21 -7.82 10.93
C GLY A 67 -7.91 -8.59 11.19
N LYS A 68 -7.76 -9.78 10.58
CA LYS A 68 -6.60 -10.67 10.71
C LYS A 68 -6.31 -11.37 9.39
N ILE A 69 -5.07 -11.82 9.19
CA ILE A 69 -4.68 -12.61 8.02
C ILE A 69 -4.54 -14.07 8.46
N SER A 70 -5.50 -14.88 8.02
CA SER A 70 -5.49 -16.32 8.22
C SER A 70 -4.63 -17.05 7.18
N LEU A 71 -4.33 -18.33 7.45
CA LEU A 71 -3.70 -19.23 6.49
C LEU A 71 -4.45 -19.31 5.15
N ARG A 72 -5.79 -19.17 5.18
CA ARG A 72 -6.63 -19.19 3.98
C ARG A 72 -6.35 -17.95 3.11
N ASN A 73 -6.25 -16.78 3.74
CA ASN A 73 -5.97 -15.52 3.07
C ASN A 73 -4.58 -15.56 2.39
N LEU A 74 -3.54 -16.00 3.12
CA LEU A 74 -2.19 -16.16 2.56
C LEU A 74 -2.15 -17.14 1.39
N ARG A 75 -2.85 -18.27 1.50
CA ARG A 75 -2.93 -19.27 0.42
C ARG A 75 -3.57 -18.71 -0.85
N ARG A 76 -4.62 -17.90 -0.70
CA ARG A 76 -5.27 -17.22 -1.83
C ARG A 76 -4.28 -16.29 -2.52
N VAL A 77 -3.63 -15.41 -1.75
CA VAL A 77 -2.68 -14.44 -2.30
C VAL A 77 -1.48 -15.13 -2.97
N ALA A 78 -0.90 -16.17 -2.36
CA ALA A 78 0.19 -16.94 -2.95
C ALA A 78 -0.20 -17.51 -4.33
N ARG A 79 -1.42 -18.06 -4.45
CA ARG A 79 -1.95 -18.56 -5.74
C ARG A 79 -2.18 -17.45 -6.77
N GLU A 80 -2.66 -16.29 -6.34
CA GLU A 80 -2.86 -15.13 -7.24
C GLU A 80 -1.53 -14.59 -7.77
N LEU A 81 -0.47 -14.66 -6.97
CA LEU A 81 0.90 -14.31 -7.36
C LEU A 81 1.59 -15.39 -8.20
N GLY A 82 1.01 -16.59 -8.29
CA GLY A 82 1.61 -17.73 -9.00
C GLY A 82 2.72 -18.44 -8.20
N GLU A 83 2.83 -18.15 -6.90
CA GLU A 83 3.76 -18.79 -5.98
C GLU A 83 3.19 -20.13 -5.51
N ASN A 84 3.98 -21.20 -5.68
CA ASN A 84 3.59 -22.55 -5.25
C ASN A 84 4.17 -22.82 -3.85
N MET A 85 3.48 -22.32 -2.83
CA MET A 85 3.83 -22.58 -1.44
C MET A 85 2.95 -23.69 -0.85
N THR A 86 3.56 -24.54 -0.04
CA THR A 86 2.89 -25.58 0.73
C THR A 86 2.19 -24.99 1.95
N ASP A 87 1.19 -25.71 2.47
CA ASP A 87 0.51 -25.31 3.70
C ASP A 87 1.48 -25.19 4.89
N ASP A 88 2.52 -26.03 4.93
CA ASP A 88 3.55 -26.01 5.98
C ASP A 88 4.44 -24.75 5.88
N GLU A 89 4.80 -24.32 4.66
CA GLU A 89 5.57 -23.08 4.45
C GLU A 89 4.73 -21.85 4.82
N LEU A 90 3.47 -21.81 4.42
CA LEU A 90 2.57 -20.72 4.80
C LEU A 90 2.29 -20.69 6.31
N ARG A 91 2.23 -21.86 6.95
CA ARG A 91 2.11 -21.99 8.41
C ARG A 91 3.36 -21.45 9.11
N ALA A 92 4.54 -21.81 8.61
CA ALA A 92 5.81 -21.32 9.15
C ALA A 92 5.92 -19.79 9.04
N MET A 93 5.42 -19.19 7.94
CA MET A 93 5.35 -17.73 7.82
C MET A 93 4.46 -17.09 8.90
N ILE A 94 3.29 -17.68 9.19
CA ILE A 94 2.44 -17.18 10.27
C ILE A 94 3.16 -17.31 11.61
N ASP A 95 3.68 -18.49 11.92
CA ASP A 95 4.32 -18.79 13.20
C ASP A 95 5.55 -17.91 13.49
N GLU A 96 6.21 -17.36 12.45
CA GLU A 96 7.35 -16.45 12.58
C GLU A 96 6.94 -15.04 13.08
N PHE A 97 5.74 -14.59 12.72
CA PHE A 97 5.30 -13.21 12.98
C PHE A 97 4.10 -13.09 13.93
N ASP A 98 3.40 -14.19 14.18
CA ASP A 98 2.33 -14.33 15.17
C ASP A 98 2.91 -14.26 16.60
N LYS A 99 2.87 -13.06 17.18
CA LYS A 99 3.43 -12.75 18.50
C LYS A 99 2.46 -13.16 19.61
N ASP A 100 1.15 -13.05 19.37
CA ASP A 100 0.12 -13.39 20.35
C ASP A 100 -0.27 -14.88 20.36
N ARG A 101 0.18 -15.62 19.35
CA ARG A 101 0.00 -17.07 19.13
C ARG A 101 -1.44 -17.49 18.92
N ASP A 102 -2.23 -16.65 18.27
CA ASP A 102 -3.61 -16.97 17.90
C ASP A 102 -3.73 -17.77 16.59
N GLY A 103 -2.63 -17.93 15.85
CA GLY A 103 -2.55 -18.66 14.59
C GLY A 103 -2.92 -17.86 13.36
N GLU A 104 -3.03 -16.53 13.48
CA GLU A 104 -3.31 -15.55 12.45
C GLU A 104 -2.35 -14.35 12.58
N ILE A 105 -2.33 -13.43 11.62
CA ILE A 105 -1.49 -12.22 11.68
C ILE A 105 -2.42 -11.01 11.80
N ASN A 106 -2.34 -10.28 12.91
CA ASN A 106 -3.10 -9.05 13.11
C ASN A 106 -2.43 -7.83 12.43
N GLU A 107 -3.12 -6.69 12.43
CA GLU A 107 -2.63 -5.46 11.79
C GLU A 107 -1.26 -5.00 12.32
N GLU A 108 -1.04 -5.06 13.64
CA GLU A 108 0.22 -4.62 14.27
C GLU A 108 1.39 -5.54 13.88
N GLU A 109 1.14 -6.85 13.82
CA GLU A 109 2.11 -7.85 13.39
C GLU A 109 2.45 -7.68 11.91
N PHE A 110 1.45 -7.45 11.06
CA PHE A 110 1.66 -7.21 9.64
C PHE A 110 2.45 -5.92 9.38
N VAL A 111 2.23 -4.87 10.18
CA VAL A 111 3.04 -3.66 10.13
C VAL A 111 4.49 -3.94 10.51
N ALA A 112 4.74 -4.74 11.54
CA ALA A 112 6.10 -5.12 11.90
C ALA A 112 6.82 -5.88 10.77
N ILE A 113 6.12 -6.75 10.04
CA ILE A 113 6.65 -7.46 8.85
C ILE A 113 7.08 -6.46 7.78
N MET A 114 6.21 -5.51 7.44
CA MET A 114 6.43 -4.59 6.32
C MET A 114 7.44 -3.48 6.61
N VAL A 115 7.55 -3.06 7.87
CA VAL A 115 8.49 -2.01 8.30
C VAL A 115 9.88 -2.58 8.63
N GLY A 116 10.00 -3.90 8.80
CA GLY A 116 11.27 -4.57 9.07
C GLY A 116 11.78 -4.42 10.50
N ASP A 117 10.92 -3.97 11.43
CA ASP A 117 11.22 -3.94 12.87
C ASP A 117 11.11 -5.37 13.43
N THR A 118 12.22 -6.09 13.32
CA THR A 118 12.47 -7.39 13.98
C THR A 118 13.38 -7.23 15.18
#